data_AF-A0A7C5JLY0-F1
#
_entry.id   AF-A0A7C5JLY0-F1
#
_cell.length_a   1.000
_cell.length_b   1.000
_cell.length_c   1.000
_cell.angle_alpha   90.00
_cell.angle_beta   90.00
_cell.angle_gamma   90.00
#
_symmetry.space_group_name_H-M   'P 1'
#
loop_
_entity.id
_entity.type
_entity.pdbx_description
1 polymer ?
#
loop_
_entity_poly.entity_id
_entity_poly.type
_entity_poly.pdbx_seq_one_letter_code
_entity_poly.pdbx_strand_id
1 'polypeptide(L)'
;MKNASQSQMQTALANFGQKAKDAEIALVYFSSHGMQVNNRNYMFPARTTATKPVDLFGLVDLDYFIQSASSAKYGIVLVDACRNNPLVKYFQNGKHKGSSAKKGLGIVEPRV
;
A
#
# COMPACT_ATOMS: atom_id res chain seq x y z
N MET A 1 14.16 -3.48 6.87
CA MET A 1 14.28 -2.02 6.70
C MET A 1 13.41 -1.33 7.75
N LYS A 2 13.78 -0.15 8.25
CA LYS A 2 12.99 0.63 9.22
C LYS A 2 12.93 2.10 8.77
N ASN A 3 11.84 2.80 9.05
CA ASN A 3 11.65 4.22 8.75
C ASN A 3 12.00 4.60 7.28
N ALA A 4 11.49 3.83 6.32
CA ALA A 4 11.82 3.96 4.91
C ALA A 4 11.08 5.11 4.22
N SER A 5 11.78 5.83 3.34
CA SER A 5 11.15 6.73 2.37
C SER A 5 10.39 5.96 1.29
N GLN A 6 9.55 6.65 0.52
CA GLN A 6 8.83 6.07 -0.61
C GLN A 6 9.79 5.41 -1.62
N SER A 7 10.87 6.12 -1.99
CA SER A 7 11.87 5.62 -2.92
C SER A 7 12.60 4.39 -2.37
N GLN A 8 12.97 4.38 -1.09
CA GLN A 8 13.58 3.21 -0.45
C GLN A 8 12.66 1.99 -0.48
N MET A 9 11.36 2.18 -0.23
CA MET A 9 10.37 1.10 -0.34
C MET A 9 10.26 0.57 -1.77
N GLN A 10 10.13 1.45 -2.76
CA GLN A 10 10.02 1.07 -4.16
C GLN A 10 11.28 0.34 -4.65
N THR A 11 12.47 0.87 -4.37
CA THR A 11 13.73 0.21 -4.72
C THR A 11 13.89 -1.14 -4.01
N ALA A 12 13.53 -1.24 -2.73
CA ALA A 12 13.60 -2.51 -2.00
C ALA A 12 12.66 -3.57 -2.58
N LEU A 13 11.42 -3.19 -2.93
CA LEU A 13 10.44 -4.09 -3.55
C LEU A 13 10.85 -4.48 -4.98
N ALA A 14 11.40 -3.57 -5.77
CA ALA A 14 11.94 -3.90 -7.09
C ALA A 14 13.08 -4.93 -6.98
N ASN A 15 14.04 -4.69 -6.10
CA ASN A 15 15.16 -5.59 -5.86
C ASN A 15 14.72 -6.94 -5.27
N PHE A 16 13.72 -6.93 -4.38
CA PHE A 16 13.13 -8.14 -3.83
C PHE A 16 12.49 -8.98 -4.94
N GLY A 17 11.68 -8.37 -5.82
CA GLY A 17 11.04 -9.07 -6.93
C GLY A 17 12.06 -9.73 -7.87
N GLN A 18 13.17 -9.06 -8.15
CA GLN A 18 14.26 -9.68 -8.95
C GLN A 18 14.86 -10.91 -8.27
N LYS A 19 15.04 -10.87 -6.95
CA LYS A 19 15.58 -12.01 -6.18
C LYS A 19 14.56 -13.14 -5.99
N ALA A 20 13.28 -12.82 -6.05
CA ALA A 20 12.18 -13.76 -5.80
C ALA A 20 11.83 -14.64 -7.03
N LYS A 21 12.36 -14.34 -8.23
CA LYS A 21 11.99 -15.04 -9.48
C LYS A 21 12.11 -16.57 -9.42
N ASP A 22 13.16 -17.07 -8.77
CA ASP A 22 13.42 -18.52 -8.68
C ASP A 22 13.02 -19.10 -7.31
N ALA A 23 12.34 -18.31 -6.47
CA ALA A 23 11.92 -18.75 -5.14
C ALA A 23 10.58 -19.50 -5.21
N GLU A 24 10.44 -20.54 -4.38
CA GLU A 24 9.14 -21.18 -4.18
C GLU A 24 8.17 -20.27 -3.42
N ILE A 25 8.66 -19.57 -2.40
CA ILE A 25 7.85 -18.69 -1.55
C ILE A 25 8.54 -17.34 -1.41
N ALA A 26 7.79 -16.26 -1.62
CA ALA A 26 8.20 -14.89 -1.33
C ALA A 26 7.25 -14.27 -0.31
N LEU A 27 7.80 -13.86 0.84
CA LEU A 27 7.04 -13.18 1.89
C LEU A 27 7.46 -11.70 1.97
N VAL A 28 6.47 -10.81 1.86
CA VAL A 28 6.64 -9.39 2.14
C VAL A 28 5.82 -9.04 3.38
N TYR A 29 6.48 -8.49 4.40
CA TYR A 29 5.84 -7.98 5.60
C TYR A 29 5.95 -6.46 5.65
N PHE A 30 4.84 -5.78 5.93
CA PHE A 30 4.78 -4.34 6.12
C PHE A 30 3.99 -4.00 7.39
N SER A 31 4.53 -3.09 8.20
CA SER A 31 3.87 -2.60 9.42
C SER A 31 3.94 -1.07 9.48
N SER A 32 2.81 -0.38 9.37
CA SER A 32 2.71 1.10 9.43
C SER A 32 1.25 1.59 9.41
N HIS A 33 1.00 2.81 8.93
CA HIS A 33 -0.33 3.27 8.54
C HIS A 33 -0.66 2.85 7.11
N GLY A 34 -1.94 2.53 6.89
CA GLY A 34 -2.50 2.15 5.61
C GLY A 34 -3.84 2.83 5.39
N MET A 35 -4.14 3.17 4.15
CA MET A 35 -5.37 3.89 3.79
C MET A 35 -5.92 3.38 2.46
N GLN A 36 -7.24 3.26 2.37
CA GLN A 36 -7.94 3.01 1.12
C GLN A 36 -8.54 4.29 0.55
N VAL A 37 -8.28 4.56 -0.72
CA VAL A 37 -8.98 5.59 -1.51
C VAL A 37 -9.32 5.01 -2.87
N ASN A 38 -10.56 5.17 -3.33
CA ASN A 38 -11.00 4.73 -4.67
C ASN A 38 -10.62 3.28 -4.96
N ASN A 39 -10.91 2.40 -4.01
CA ASN A 39 -10.64 0.96 -4.05
C ASN A 39 -9.14 0.57 -4.12
N ARG A 40 -8.21 1.52 -3.99
CA ARG A 40 -6.76 1.24 -3.94
C ARG A 40 -6.22 1.41 -2.53
N ASN A 41 -5.31 0.52 -2.16
CA ASN A 41 -4.71 0.48 -0.83
C ASN A 41 -3.32 1.12 -0.88
N TYR A 42 -3.09 2.11 -0.02
CA TYR A 42 -1.85 2.87 0.05
C TYR A 42 -1.15 2.67 1.38
N MET A 43 0.13 2.40 1.31
CA MET A 43 1.06 2.25 2.43
C MET A 43 1.79 3.57 2.65
N PHE A 44 1.88 4.01 3.91
CA PHE A 44 2.57 5.25 4.27
C PHE A 44 4.07 5.00 4.46
N PRO A 45 4.94 5.69 3.68
CA PRO A 45 6.34 5.79 4.00
C PRO A 45 6.56 6.55 5.31
N ALA A 46 7.77 6.44 5.84
CA ALA A 46 8.13 7.13 7.07
C ALA A 46 8.05 8.65 6.90
N ARG A 47 7.44 9.29 7.89
CA ARG A 47 7.27 10.76 7.95
C ARG A 47 6.44 11.34 6.80
N THR A 48 5.64 10.52 6.12
CA THR A 48 4.69 11.00 5.10
C THR A 48 3.31 11.24 5.72
N THR A 49 2.62 12.28 5.26
CA THR A 49 1.23 12.60 5.63
C THR A 49 0.38 12.76 4.38
N ALA A 50 -0.90 12.41 4.46
CA ALA A 50 -1.85 12.61 3.37
C ALA A 50 -3.09 13.35 3.88
N THR A 51 -3.37 14.50 3.29
CA THR A 51 -4.45 15.43 3.67
C THR A 51 -5.35 15.82 2.50
N LYS A 52 -4.85 15.67 1.27
CA LYS A 52 -5.57 15.92 0.02
C LYS A 52 -5.25 14.84 -1.03
N PRO A 53 -6.07 14.67 -2.08
CA PRO A 53 -5.88 13.60 -3.08
C PRO A 53 -4.51 13.62 -3.80
N VAL A 54 -3.91 14.80 -4.03
CA VAL A 54 -2.58 14.90 -4.65
C VAL A 54 -1.48 14.29 -3.77
N ASP A 55 -1.69 14.18 -2.44
CA ASP A 55 -0.69 13.60 -1.54
C ASP A 55 -0.56 12.07 -1.75
N LEU A 56 -1.50 11.43 -2.45
CA LEU A 56 -1.43 10.02 -2.79
C LEU A 56 -0.19 9.68 -3.64
N PHE A 57 0.36 10.65 -4.39
CA PHE A 57 1.59 10.47 -5.15
C PHE A 57 2.81 10.19 -4.25
N GLY A 58 2.77 10.59 -2.98
CA GLY A 58 3.83 10.32 -2.00
C GLY A 58 3.69 8.99 -1.26
N LEU A 59 2.63 8.22 -1.52
CA LEU A 59 2.38 6.92 -0.89
C LEU A 59 2.80 5.76 -1.80
N VAL A 60 2.88 4.54 -1.24
CA VAL A 60 3.19 3.33 -2.03
C VAL A 60 1.94 2.48 -2.16
N ASP A 61 1.58 2.10 -3.37
CA ASP A 61 0.43 1.23 -3.59
C ASP A 61 0.71 -0.21 -3.13
N LEU A 62 -0.27 -0.86 -2.50
CA LEU A 62 -0.21 -2.27 -2.13
C LEU A 62 0.00 -3.18 -3.34
N ASP A 63 -0.52 -2.83 -4.51
CA ASP A 63 -0.31 -3.56 -5.75
C ASP A 63 1.18 -3.74 -6.07
N TYR A 64 2.02 -2.78 -5.66
CA TYR A 64 3.47 -2.87 -5.86
C TYR A 64 4.11 -3.94 -4.99
N PHE A 65 3.59 -4.14 -3.77
CA PHE A 65 4.01 -5.24 -2.88
C PHE A 65 3.56 -6.59 -3.44
N ILE A 66 2.31 -6.66 -3.92
CA ILE A 66 1.75 -7.87 -4.53
C ILE A 66 2.57 -8.26 -5.75
N GLN A 67 2.81 -7.33 -6.69
CA GLN A 67 3.61 -7.60 -7.89
C GLN A 67 5.03 -8.10 -7.56
N SER A 68 5.66 -7.49 -6.55
CA SER A 68 6.98 -7.89 -6.06
C SER A 68 6.97 -9.32 -5.50
N ALA A 69 5.98 -9.68 -4.67
CA ALA A 69 5.82 -11.02 -4.11
C ALA A 69 5.41 -12.07 -5.15
N SER A 70 4.59 -11.69 -6.14
CA SER A 70 4.16 -12.55 -7.25
C SER A 70 5.28 -12.93 -8.22
N SER A 71 6.51 -12.43 -8.01
CA SER A 71 7.67 -12.90 -8.77
C SER A 71 8.07 -14.33 -8.39
N ALA A 72 7.71 -14.82 -7.20
CA ALA A 72 7.89 -16.22 -6.79
C ALA A 72 6.69 -17.09 -7.15
N LYS A 73 6.85 -18.42 -7.03
CA LYS A 73 5.75 -19.39 -7.24
C LYS A 73 4.57 -19.13 -6.29
N TYR A 74 4.85 -18.80 -5.03
CA TYR A 74 3.85 -18.43 -4.03
C TYR A 74 4.22 -17.11 -3.36
N GLY A 75 3.48 -16.04 -3.67
CA GLY A 75 3.64 -14.73 -3.05
C GLY A 75 2.71 -14.52 -1.85
N ILE A 76 3.27 -14.12 -0.71
CA ILE A 76 2.52 -13.77 0.49
C ILE A 76 2.83 -12.33 0.86
N VAL A 77 1.80 -11.51 1.05
CA VAL A 77 1.93 -10.13 1.54
C VAL A 77 1.16 -10.00 2.85
N LEU A 78 1.88 -9.76 3.94
CA LEU A 78 1.32 -9.52 5.27
C LEU A 78 1.40 -8.03 5.58
N VAL A 79 0.24 -7.43 5.85
CA VAL A 79 0.11 -6.01 6.13
C VAL A 79 -0.49 -5.81 7.51
N ASP A 80 0.33 -5.37 8.45
CA ASP A 80 -0.09 -4.94 9.78
C ASP A 80 -0.22 -3.41 9.80
N ALA A 81 -1.37 -2.90 9.39
CA ALA A 81 -1.58 -1.46 9.31
C ALA A 81 -2.88 -0.98 9.96
N CYS A 82 -2.76 0.13 10.70
CA CYS A 82 -3.89 0.80 11.31
C CYS A 82 -4.89 1.27 10.27
N ARG A 83 -6.18 1.02 10.52
CA ARG A 83 -7.31 1.33 9.63
C ARG A 83 -7.82 2.78 9.74
N ASN A 84 -6.91 3.76 9.83
CA ASN A 84 -7.25 5.19 9.91
C ASN A 84 -7.08 5.88 8.56
N ASN A 85 -8.18 6.45 8.05
CA ASN A 85 -8.18 7.17 6.78
C ASN A 85 -8.36 8.68 7.03
N PRO A 86 -7.29 9.50 6.96
CA PRO A 86 -7.37 10.95 7.21
C PRO A 86 -8.17 11.70 6.13
N LEU A 87 -8.32 11.12 4.93
CA LEU A 87 -9.07 11.73 3.82
C LEU A 87 -10.58 11.57 3.95
N VAL A 88 -11.07 10.78 4.92
CA VAL A 88 -12.52 10.65 5.20
C VAL A 88 -13.16 12.02 5.41
N LYS A 89 -12.51 12.92 6.16
CA LYS A 89 -13.01 14.29 6.37
C LYS A 89 -13.03 15.13 5.09
N TYR A 90 -12.04 14.94 4.21
CA TYR A 90 -11.96 15.65 2.94
C TYR A 90 -13.12 15.25 2.01
N PHE A 91 -13.41 13.96 1.91
CA PHE A 91 -14.50 13.44 1.06
C PHE A 91 -15.90 13.59 1.68
N GLN A 92 -16.01 13.73 3.00
CA GLN A 92 -17.28 14.01 3.69
C GLN A 92 -17.68 15.49 3.61
N ASN A 93 -16.72 16.41 3.56
CA ASN A 93 -16.98 17.86 3.61
C ASN A 93 -17.09 18.51 2.22
N GLY A 94 -16.68 17.83 1.15
CA GLY A 94 -16.72 18.35 -0.22
C GLY A 94 -17.87 17.75 -1.04
N LYS A 95 -18.42 18.54 -1.98
CA LYS A 95 -19.46 18.17 -2.96
C LYS A 95 -19.02 17.07 -3.98
N HIS A 96 -18.06 16.21 -3.62
CA HIS A 96 -17.44 15.21 -4.49
C HIS A 96 -18.24 13.91 -4.50
N LYS A 97 -19.35 13.91 -5.25
CA LYS A 97 -20.10 12.69 -5.57
C LYS A 97 -19.21 11.78 -6.43
N GLY A 98 -18.68 10.68 -5.87
CA GLY A 98 -18.01 9.63 -6.64
C GLY A 98 -16.77 8.99 -6.02
N SER A 99 -16.06 9.68 -5.11
CA SER A 99 -14.91 9.10 -4.39
C SER A 99 -15.34 8.68 -3.00
N SER A 100 -15.19 7.39 -2.67
CA SER A 100 -15.43 6.87 -1.33
C SER A 100 -14.10 6.60 -0.62
N ALA A 101 -13.95 7.19 0.56
CA ALA A 101 -12.89 6.87 1.50
C ALA A 101 -13.49 6.00 2.61
N LYS A 102 -13.14 4.70 2.62
CA LYS A 102 -13.51 3.80 3.72
C LYS A 102 -12.50 3.93 4.85
N LYS A 103 -12.90 3.65 6.10
CA LYS A 103 -11.98 3.63 7.24
C LYS A 103 -10.99 2.48 7.08
N GLY A 104 -9.74 2.81 6.75
CA GLY A 104 -8.61 1.89 6.71
C GLY A 104 -8.34 1.22 5.37
N LEU A 105 -7.66 0.08 5.41
CA LEU A 105 -7.40 -0.75 4.24
C LEU A 105 -8.66 -1.47 3.78
N GLY A 106 -8.86 -1.47 2.47
CA GLY A 106 -9.87 -2.25 1.80
C GLY A 106 -9.54 -3.73 1.80
N ILE A 107 -10.60 -4.53 1.69
CA ILE A 107 -10.50 -5.97 1.41
C ILE A 107 -9.76 -6.13 0.08
N VAL A 108 -8.76 -7.01 0.07
CA VAL A 108 -8.10 -7.50 -1.13
C VAL A 108 -8.51 -8.95 -1.30
N GLU A 109 -9.15 -9.25 -2.41
CA GLU A 109 -9.46 -10.63 -2.76
C GLU A 109 -8.23 -11.30 -3.37
N PRO A 110 -7.88 -12.53 -2.98
CA PRO A 110 -6.85 -13.29 -3.65
C PRO A 110 -7.20 -13.44 -5.13
N ARG A 111 -6.25 -13.08 -6.01
CA ARG A 111 -6.37 -13.37 -7.43
C ARG A 111 -5.92 -14.81 -7.63
N VAL A 112 -6.85 -15.67 -8.04
CA VAL A 112 -6.58 -17.05 -8.48
C VAL A 112 -5.99 -17.07 -9.89
#